data_AF-A0A4W3JB62-F1
#
_entry.id   AF-A0A4W3JB62-F1
#
_cell.length_a   1.000
_cell.length_b   1.000
_cell.length_c   1.000
_cell.angle_alpha   90.00
_cell.angle_beta   90.00
_cell.angle_gamma   90.00
#
_symmetry.space_group_name_H-M   'P 1'
#
loop_
_entity.id
_entity.type
_entity.pdbx_description
1 polymer ?
#
loop_
_entity_poly.entity_id
_entity_poly.type
_entity_poly.pdbx_seq_one_letter_code
_entity_poly.pdbx_strand_id
1 'polypeptide(L)'
;MAESLNKYFASVFMLEDTKNLPEIVGNQETNVSEELKEINISKVIVLEKLMGLKSNKSPGPDGLHTRVLKEVAAEIVDALLLIFQNFLDFGTVPDDWMIANITLLFKKGGRQKMGNHRSISLTMVVAKILESIIRNVILGHLEIIEHIQD
;
A
#
# COMPACT_ATOMS: atom_id res chain seq x y z
N MET A 1 -10.59 15.72 -21.92
CA MET A 1 -9.20 15.62 -21.42
C MET A 1 -9.06 14.52 -20.36
N ALA A 2 -9.81 14.56 -19.25
CA ALA A 2 -9.78 13.52 -18.22
C ALA A 2 -10.06 12.10 -18.77
N GLU A 3 -11.10 11.93 -19.60
CA GLU A 3 -11.40 10.64 -20.24
C GLU A 3 -10.27 10.14 -21.16
N SER A 4 -9.66 11.03 -21.93
CA SER A 4 -8.58 10.69 -22.85
C SER A 4 -7.34 10.20 -22.10
N LEU A 5 -7.04 10.83 -20.96
CA LEU A 5 -5.99 10.41 -20.05
C LEU A 5 -6.33 9.08 -19.39
N ASN A 6 -7.56 8.90 -18.90
CA ASN A 6 -8.01 7.64 -18.33
C ASN A 6 -7.87 6.48 -19.35
N LYS A 7 -8.36 6.67 -20.59
CA LYS A 7 -8.20 5.70 -21.68
C LYS A 7 -6.73 5.37 -21.95
N TYR A 8 -5.87 6.39 -22.01
CA TYR A 8 -4.43 6.17 -22.22
C TYR A 8 -3.80 5.37 -21.06
N PHE A 9 -4.01 5.79 -19.81
CA PHE A 9 -3.43 5.11 -18.66
C PHE A 9 -3.98 3.70 -18.48
N ALA A 10 -5.28 3.48 -18.67
CA ALA A 10 -5.86 2.14 -18.68
C ALA A 10 -5.23 1.24 -19.75
N SER A 11 -4.90 1.79 -20.92
CA SER A 11 -4.27 1.02 -22.01
C SER A 11 -2.82 0.61 -21.77
N VAL A 12 -2.10 1.28 -20.87
CA VAL A 12 -0.71 0.93 -20.53
C VAL A 12 -0.59 0.02 -19.31
N PHE A 13 -1.66 -0.14 -18.52
CA PHE A 13 -1.71 -1.18 -17.50
C PHE A 13 -1.93 -2.54 -18.17
N MET A 14 -1.09 -3.51 -17.81
CA MET A 14 -1.20 -4.88 -18.29
C MET A 14 -2.34 -5.57 -17.54
N LEU A 15 -3.24 -6.24 -18.27
CA LEU A 15 -4.06 -7.30 -17.67
C LEU A 15 -3.17 -8.52 -17.52
N GLU A 16 -2.92 -8.95 -16.29
CA GLU A 16 -2.08 -10.12 -16.03
C GLU A 16 -2.76 -11.37 -16.59
N ASP A 17 -2.04 -12.11 -17.44
CA ASP A 17 -2.49 -13.41 -17.92
C ASP A 17 -2.17 -14.47 -16.86
N THR A 18 -3.16 -14.76 -16.01
CA THR A 18 -3.02 -15.76 -14.95
C THR A 18 -3.00 -17.20 -15.47
N LYS A 19 -3.19 -17.43 -16.78
CA LYS A 19 -3.24 -18.78 -17.36
C LYS A 19 -1.88 -19.48 -17.38
N ASN A 20 -0.79 -18.72 -17.38
CA ASN A 20 0.58 -19.23 -17.48
C ASN A 20 1.44 -18.80 -16.28
N LEU A 21 0.85 -18.76 -15.08
CA LEU A 21 1.63 -18.57 -13.86
C LEU A 21 2.59 -19.77 -13.70
N PRO A 22 3.89 -19.54 -13.47
CA PRO A 22 4.80 -20.63 -13.15
C PRO A 22 4.30 -21.33 -11.88
N GLU A 23 4.34 -22.66 -11.87
CA GLU A 23 4.12 -23.41 -10.63
C GLU A 23 5.19 -22.98 -9.62
N ILE A 24 4.73 -22.53 -8.44
CA ILE A 24 5.61 -22.29 -7.31
C ILE A 24 6.03 -23.66 -6.78
N VAL A 25 7.06 -24.24 -7.39
CA VAL A 25 7.72 -25.45 -6.87
C VAL A 25 8.54 -24.98 -5.69
N GLY A 26 8.03 -25.17 -4.47
CA GLY A 26 8.75 -24.84 -3.26
C GLY A 26 10.10 -25.56 -3.22
N ASN A 27 11.19 -24.84 -2.93
CA ASN A 27 12.49 -25.44 -2.67
C ASN A 27 12.38 -26.31 -1.40
N GLN A 28 12.08 -27.61 -1.55
CA GLN A 28 12.06 -28.56 -0.43
C GLN A 28 13.47 -28.90 0.09
N GLU A 29 14.52 -28.40 -0.55
CA GLU A 29 15.93 -28.71 -0.22
C GLU A 29 16.70 -27.56 0.43
N THR A 30 16.10 -26.39 0.64
CA THR A 30 16.71 -25.38 1.52
C THR A 30 16.19 -25.61 2.93
N ASN A 31 17.09 -25.91 3.88
CA ASN A 31 16.81 -25.77 5.30
C ASN A 31 16.07 -24.44 5.50
N VAL A 32 14.76 -24.49 5.79
CA VAL A 32 13.93 -23.29 5.94
C VAL A 32 14.44 -22.56 7.17
N SER A 33 15.37 -21.65 6.92
CA SER A 33 15.88 -20.73 7.91
C SER A 33 14.80 -19.68 8.12
N GLU A 34 13.83 -20.04 8.96
CA GLU A 34 12.72 -19.23 9.46
C GLU A 34 11.59 -18.99 8.45
N GLU A 35 10.37 -19.42 8.80
CA GLU A 35 9.15 -19.01 8.12
C GLU A 35 8.81 -17.55 8.48
N LEU A 36 8.08 -16.85 7.61
CA LEU A 36 7.56 -15.52 7.95
C LEU A 36 6.64 -15.65 9.16
N LYS A 37 7.09 -15.11 10.29
CA LYS A 37 6.28 -15.06 11.51
C LYS A 37 5.04 -14.23 11.27
N GLU A 38 3.97 -14.55 12.00
CA GLU A 38 2.69 -13.84 11.96
C GLU A 38 2.90 -12.32 12.10
N ILE A 39 2.17 -11.55 11.28
CA ILE A 39 2.27 -10.09 11.27
C ILE A 39 1.64 -9.57 12.56
N ASN A 40 2.47 -9.32 13.57
CA ASN A 40 2.01 -8.77 14.85
C ASN A 40 1.73 -7.26 14.71
N ILE A 41 0.45 -6.88 14.71
CA ILE A 41 0.03 -5.48 14.78
C ILE A 41 -0.27 -5.15 16.24
N SER A 42 0.44 -4.16 16.78
CA SER A 42 0.21 -3.66 18.14
C SER A 42 -0.31 -2.23 18.14
N LYS A 43 -1.04 -1.88 19.21
CA LYS A 43 -1.52 -0.50 19.45
C LYS A 43 -0.40 0.53 19.36
N VAL A 44 0.78 0.19 19.90
CA VAL A 44 1.96 1.06 19.90
C VAL A 44 2.40 1.35 18.46
N ILE A 45 2.54 0.31 17.63
CA ILE A 45 2.96 0.46 16.23
C ILE A 45 1.96 1.32 15.46
N VAL A 46 0.66 1.08 15.61
CA VAL A 46 -0.38 1.86 14.91
C VAL A 46 -0.36 3.32 15.36
N LEU A 47 -0.23 3.57 16.67
CA LEU A 47 -0.15 4.92 17.22
C LEU A 47 1.09 5.66 16.71
N GLU A 48 2.26 5.00 16.70
CA GLU A 48 3.50 5.56 16.15
C GLU A 48 3.35 5.94 14.68
N LYS A 49 2.71 5.08 13.87
CA LYS A 49 2.45 5.37 12.45
C LYS A 49 1.52 6.57 12.27
N LEU A 50 0.45 6.68 13.07
CA LEU A 50 -0.47 7.83 13.06
C LEU A 50 0.24 9.13 13.47
N MET A 51 0.99 9.09 14.56
CA MET A 51 1.74 10.25 15.05
C MET A 51 2.89 10.64 14.11
N GLY A 52 3.45 9.69 13.37
CA GLY A 52 4.48 9.88 12.36
C GLY A 52 3.97 10.48 11.04
N LEU A 53 2.66 10.65 10.86
CA LEU A 53 2.09 11.20 9.63
C LEU A 53 2.59 12.64 9.38
N LYS A 54 2.97 12.91 8.14
CA LYS A 54 3.31 14.27 7.68
C LYS A 54 2.02 15.06 7.45
N SER A 55 1.87 16.17 8.15
CA SER A 55 0.64 16.99 8.13
C SER A 55 0.41 17.75 6.82
N ASN A 56 1.30 17.66 5.82
CA ASN A 56 1.20 18.37 4.54
C ASN A 56 0.90 17.43 3.35
N LYS A 57 0.25 16.30 3.62
CA LYS A 57 -0.06 15.28 2.62
C LYS A 57 -1.53 15.34 2.22
N SER A 58 -1.77 15.20 0.93
CA SER A 58 -3.12 15.15 0.37
C SER A 58 -3.92 13.97 0.91
N PRO A 59 -5.22 14.13 1.15
CA PRO A 59 -6.10 13.04 1.56
C PRO A 59 -6.31 12.03 0.43
N GLY A 60 -6.79 10.84 0.79
CA GLY A 60 -7.26 9.84 -0.16
C GLY A 60 -8.69 10.12 -0.64
N PRO A 61 -9.37 9.12 -1.24
CA PRO A 61 -10.77 9.24 -1.66
C PRO A 61 -11.74 9.49 -0.51
N ASP A 62 -11.35 9.09 0.70
CA ASP A 62 -12.08 9.29 1.97
C ASP A 62 -12.09 10.75 2.45
N GLY A 63 -11.29 11.63 1.85
CA GLY A 63 -11.18 13.03 2.26
C GLY A 63 -10.49 13.24 3.62
N LEU A 64 -10.00 12.18 4.27
CA LEU A 64 -9.40 12.26 5.60
C LEU A 64 -7.97 12.78 5.51
N HIS A 65 -7.78 14.02 5.95
CA HIS A 65 -6.48 14.65 5.95
C HIS A 65 -5.58 14.07 7.04
N THR A 66 -4.28 13.90 6.75
CA THR A 66 -3.31 13.33 7.70
C THR A 66 -3.24 14.07 9.03
N ARG A 67 -3.44 15.40 8.98
CA ARG A 67 -3.53 16.24 10.19
C ARG A 67 -4.64 15.77 11.12
N VAL A 68 -5.84 15.53 10.60
CA VAL A 68 -6.99 15.12 11.43
C VAL A 68 -6.68 13.78 12.10
N LEU A 69 -6.22 12.80 11.33
CA LEU A 69 -5.87 11.47 11.84
C LEU A 69 -4.80 11.51 12.94
N LYS A 70 -3.87 12.47 12.86
CA LYS A 70 -2.84 12.68 13.87
C LYS A 70 -3.39 13.32 15.15
N GLU A 71 -4.29 14.29 15.04
CA GLU A 71 -4.90 14.94 16.21
C GLU A 71 -5.83 13.98 16.97
N VAL A 72 -6.54 13.08 16.27
CA VAL A 72 -7.44 12.08 16.90
C VAL A 72 -6.80 10.69 17.08
N ALA A 73 -5.47 10.60 17.02
CA ALA A 73 -4.77 9.33 16.94
C ALA A 73 -5.02 8.45 18.18
N ALA A 74 -5.07 9.06 19.37
CA ALA A 74 -5.29 8.34 20.62
C ALA A 74 -6.70 7.74 20.73
N GLU A 75 -7.68 8.37 20.09
CA GLU A 75 -9.08 8.00 20.11
C GLU A 75 -9.40 6.91 19.10
N ILE A 76 -8.75 6.93 17.93
CA ILE A 76 -9.06 5.99 16.82
C ILE A 76 -8.16 4.75 16.79
N VAL A 77 -7.04 4.75 17.52
CA VAL A 77 -6.04 3.67 17.41
C VAL A 77 -6.61 2.29 17.72
N ASP A 78 -7.49 2.17 18.72
CA ASP A 78 -8.06 0.87 19.11
C ASP A 78 -9.02 0.33 18.04
N ALA A 79 -9.81 1.22 17.43
CA ALA A 79 -10.69 0.86 16.33
C ALA A 79 -9.89 0.44 15.09
N LEU A 80 -8.83 1.18 14.76
CA LEU A 80 -7.95 0.83 13.63
C LEU A 80 -7.21 -0.48 13.86
N LEU A 81 -6.74 -0.74 15.07
CA LEU A 81 -6.10 -2.00 15.42
C LEU A 81 -7.04 -3.19 15.19
N LEU A 82 -8.29 -3.09 15.65
CA LEU A 82 -9.30 -4.14 15.43
C LEU A 82 -9.58 -4.38 13.94
N ILE A 83 -9.72 -3.29 13.16
CA ILE A 83 -9.95 -3.38 11.71
C ILE A 83 -8.76 -4.04 11.01
N PHE A 84 -7.54 -3.62 11.35
CA PHE A 84 -6.33 -4.18 10.75
C PHE A 84 -6.15 -5.66 11.07
N GLN A 85 -6.41 -6.07 12.32
CA GLN A 85 -6.34 -7.47 12.70
C GLN A 85 -7.35 -8.30 11.91
N ASN A 86 -8.60 -7.84 11.78
CA ASN A 86 -9.60 -8.51 10.96
C ASN A 86 -9.13 -8.69 9.50
N PHE A 87 -8.49 -7.69 8.92
CA PHE A 87 -8.00 -7.82 7.53
C PHE A 87 -6.89 -8.85 7.39
N LEU A 88 -6.02 -9.00 8.39
CA LEU A 88 -5.02 -10.06 8.41
C LEU A 88 -5.64 -11.43 8.64
N ASP A 89 -6.59 -11.54 9.56
CA ASP A 89 -7.24 -12.81 9.92
C ASP A 89 -8.06 -13.38 8.77
N PHE A 90 -8.80 -12.52 8.05
CA PHE A 90 -9.68 -12.94 6.95
C PHE A 90 -9.01 -12.85 5.57
N GLY A 91 -7.88 -12.16 5.45
CA GLY A 91 -7.19 -11.96 4.17
C GLY A 91 -7.97 -11.13 3.14
N THR A 92 -8.95 -10.33 3.59
CA THR A 92 -9.81 -9.53 2.71
C THR A 92 -10.00 -8.11 3.25
N VAL A 93 -10.12 -7.14 2.35
CA VAL A 93 -10.43 -5.74 2.67
C VAL A 93 -11.70 -5.28 1.94
N PRO A 94 -12.41 -4.26 2.44
CA PRO A 94 -13.56 -3.68 1.74
C PRO A 94 -13.15 -3.03 0.41
N ASP A 95 -14.07 -3.00 -0.56
CA ASP A 95 -13.82 -2.38 -1.87
C ASP A 95 -13.37 -0.93 -1.77
N ASP A 96 -13.91 -0.18 -0.81
CA ASP A 96 -13.55 1.23 -0.56
C ASP A 96 -12.05 1.42 -0.26
N TRP A 97 -11.38 0.42 0.33
CA TRP A 97 -9.94 0.48 0.62
C TRP A 97 -9.09 0.29 -0.63
N MET A 98 -9.66 -0.27 -1.70
CA MET A 98 -9.01 -0.48 -2.99
C MET A 98 -9.20 0.71 -3.94
N ILE A 99 -9.95 1.74 -3.54
CA ILE A 99 -10.19 2.94 -4.34
C ILE A 99 -9.01 3.91 -4.22
N ALA A 100 -8.67 4.57 -5.33
CA ALA A 100 -7.65 5.61 -5.36
C ALA A 100 -8.06 6.80 -6.25
N ASN A 101 -7.69 8.01 -5.82
CA ASN A 101 -7.77 9.20 -6.66
C ASN A 101 -6.51 9.30 -7.54
N ILE A 102 -6.68 9.22 -8.85
CA ILE A 102 -5.56 9.31 -9.80
C ILE A 102 -5.26 10.78 -10.11
N THR A 103 -4.06 11.24 -9.73
CA THR A 103 -3.55 12.57 -10.08
C THR A 103 -2.42 12.44 -11.09
N LEU A 104 -2.36 13.37 -12.04
CA LEU A 104 -1.31 13.41 -13.05
C LEU A 104 -0.24 14.44 -12.69
N LEU A 105 1.00 14.00 -12.70
CA LEU A 105 2.15 14.88 -12.52
C LEU A 105 2.94 14.95 -13.82
N PHE A 106 3.13 16.16 -14.32
CA PHE A 106 3.95 16.40 -15.51
C PHE A 106 5.41 15.98 -15.27
N LYS A 107 5.99 15.22 -16.21
CA LYS A 107 7.37 14.75 -16.16
C LYS A 107 8.29 15.64 -17.01
N LYS A 108 8.17 15.61 -18.35
CA LYS A 108 9.02 16.37 -19.29
C LYS A 108 8.41 16.47 -20.69
N GLY A 109 8.90 17.37 -21.54
CA GLY A 109 8.48 17.51 -22.95
C GLY A 109 7.23 18.38 -23.13
N GLY A 110 6.46 18.15 -24.20
CA GLY A 110 5.22 18.89 -24.45
C GLY A 110 4.08 18.45 -23.52
N ARG A 111 3.41 19.41 -22.86
CA ARG A 111 2.28 19.16 -21.94
C ARG A 111 1.04 18.54 -22.60
N GLN A 112 0.94 18.60 -23.92
CA GLN A 112 -0.19 18.02 -24.65
C GLN A 112 -0.06 16.50 -24.87
N LYS A 113 1.14 15.92 -24.68
CA LYS A 113 1.37 14.48 -24.85
C LYS A 113 1.04 13.75 -23.55
N MET A 114 0.17 12.74 -23.61
CA MET A 114 -0.29 12.00 -22.43
C MET A 114 0.85 11.24 -21.74
N GLY A 115 1.72 10.57 -22.51
CA GLY A 115 2.90 9.86 -22.00
C GLY A 115 3.97 10.74 -21.35
N ASN A 116 3.82 12.06 -21.39
CA ASN A 116 4.68 13.01 -20.68
C ASN A 116 4.22 13.27 -19.23
N HIS A 117 3.19 12.57 -18.76
CA HIS A 117 2.71 12.61 -17.39
C HIS A 117 2.94 11.27 -16.70
N ARG A 118 3.18 11.30 -15.39
CA ARG A 118 3.12 10.12 -14.52
C ARG A 118 1.83 10.17 -13.72
N SER A 119 1.12 9.06 -13.64
CA SER A 119 0.00 8.90 -12.71
C SER A 119 0.54 8.70 -11.29
N ILE A 120 -0.20 9.23 -10.31
CA ILE A 120 0.01 9.01 -8.88
C ILE A 120 -1.35 8.59 -8.30
N SER A 121 -1.38 7.43 -7.67
CA SER A 121 -2.56 6.93 -6.96
C SER A 121 -2.56 7.44 -5.53
N LEU A 122 -3.57 8.24 -5.18
CA LEU A 122 -3.83 8.66 -3.81
C LEU A 122 -4.86 7.70 -3.20
N THR A 123 -4.39 6.71 -2.45
CA THR A 123 -5.23 5.81 -1.62
C THR A 123 -5.49 6.39 -0.24
N MET A 124 -6.41 5.79 0.51
CA MET A 124 -6.72 6.15 1.90
C MET A 124 -5.44 6.14 2.77
N VAL A 125 -5.31 7.13 3.66
CA VAL A 125 -4.13 7.24 4.53
C VAL A 125 -4.03 6.04 5.47
N VAL A 126 -5.16 5.57 5.97
CA VAL A 126 -5.23 4.42 6.88
C VAL A 126 -4.81 3.12 6.19
N ALA A 127 -5.19 2.93 4.91
CA ALA A 127 -4.72 1.79 4.11
C ALA A 127 -3.19 1.76 4.00
N LYS A 128 -2.58 2.92 3.72
CA LYS A 128 -1.11 3.07 3.67
C LYS A 128 -0.42 2.75 5.00
N ILE A 129 -1.09 2.96 6.13
CA ILE A 129 -0.54 2.60 7.45
C ILE A 129 -0.42 1.08 7.54
N LEU A 130 -1.48 0.34 7.22
CA LEU A 130 -1.47 -1.13 7.20
C LEU A 130 -0.43 -1.67 6.21
N GLU A 131 -0.44 -1.17 4.97
CA GLU A 131 0.55 -1.52 3.94
C GLU A 131 1.98 -1.31 4.44
N SER A 132 2.25 -0.20 5.14
CA SER A 132 3.58 0.08 5.69
C SER A 132 3.97 -0.89 6.80
N ILE A 133 3.02 -1.37 7.61
CA ILE A 133 3.29 -2.35 8.68
C ILE A 133 3.64 -3.70 8.03
N ILE A 134 2.79 -4.17 7.10
CA ILE A 134 2.99 -5.42 6.36
C ILE A 134 4.34 -5.38 5.62
N ARG A 135 4.61 -4.29 4.88
CA ARG A 135 5.88 -4.08 4.17
C ARG A 135 7.09 -4.21 5.09
N ASN A 136 7.02 -3.61 6.28
CA ASN A 136 8.16 -3.64 7.21
C ASN A 136 8.43 -5.07 7.72
N VAL A 137 7.38 -5.86 7.96
CA VAL A 137 7.53 -7.26 8.37
C VAL A 137 8.11 -8.11 7.25
N ILE A 138 7.60 -7.96 6.02
CA ILE A 138 8.10 -8.69 4.85
C ILE A 138 9.57 -8.33 4.59
N LEU A 139 9.92 -7.05 4.57
CA LEU A 139 11.31 -6.64 4.31
C LEU A 139 12.26 -7.08 5.41
N GLY A 140 11.87 -6.96 6.69
CA GLY A 140 12.68 -7.45 7.79
C GLY A 140 12.96 -8.95 7.68
N HIS A 141 11.98 -9.72 7.20
CA HIS A 141 12.18 -11.14 6.92
C HIS A 141 13.11 -11.42 5.73
N LEU A 142 12.95 -10.66 4.63
CA LEU A 142 13.81 -10.80 3.46
C LEU A 142 15.27 -10.40 3.73
N GLU A 143 15.50 -9.43 4.62
CA GLU A 143 16.83 -9.06 5.11
C GLU A 143 17.48 -10.20 5.91
N ILE A 144 16.71 -10.93 6.74
CA ILE A 144 17.19 -12.10 7.49
C ILE A 144 17.60 -13.23 6.54
N ILE A 145 16.88 -13.42 5.43
CA ILE A 145 17.13 -14.49 4.45
C ILE A 145 18.21 -14.11 3.41
N GLU A 146 18.92 -12.99 3.59
CA GLU A 146 19.99 -12.48 2.71
C GLU A 146 19.59 -12.28 1.22
N HIS A 147 18.29 -12.17 0.90
CA HIS A 147 17.83 -12.01 -0.49
C HIS A 147 17.77 -10.55 -0.97
N ILE A 148 18.23 -9.60 -0.15
CA ILE A 148 18.40 -8.19 -0.52
C ILE A 148 19.72 -7.69 0.07
N GLN A 149 20.79 -7.69 -0.72
CA GLN A 149 21.98 -6.86 -0.49
C GLN A 149 22.02 -5.78 -1.60
N ASP A 150 22.35 -4.55 -1.20
CA ASP A 150 22.38 -3.33 -2.01
C ASP A 150 23.16 -3.44 -3.33
#